data_AF-A0A834ANL2-F1
#
_entry.id   AF-A0A834ANL2-F1
#
_cell.length_a   1.000
_cell.length_b   1.000
_cell.length_c   1.000
_cell.angle_alpha   90.00
_cell.angle_beta   90.00
_cell.angle_gamma   90.00
#
_symmetry.space_group_name_H-M   'P 1'
#
loop_
_entity.id
_entity.type
_entity.pdbx_description
1 polymer ?
#
loop_
_entity_poly.entity_id
_entity_poly.type
_entity_poly.pdbx_seq_one_letter_code
_entity_poly.pdbx_strand_id
1 'polypeptide(L)'
;MENTAFFGDVVLRFPRIVHHYFDHNSNWNLLIRWGISFCNQSGVFDQGPHSPILGLMAQELGISEKGSDFQNPFKVDRTEFVSSSDPLQKALREEEKRRRKEEKRKEIRKGPRISRSQSEL
;
A
#
# COMPACT_ATOMS: atom_id res chain seq x y z
N MET A 1 14.85 -2.27 -6.81
CA MET A 1 14.18 -3.05 -7.88
C MET A 1 13.44 -4.23 -7.31
N GLU A 2 14.13 -5.10 -6.58
CA GLU A 2 13.52 -6.24 -5.85
C GLU A 2 12.30 -5.84 -5.01
N ASN A 3 12.38 -4.72 -4.29
CA ASN A 3 11.25 -4.20 -3.50
C ASN A 3 9.97 -3.96 -4.31
N THR A 4 10.08 -3.49 -5.56
CA THR A 4 8.93 -3.25 -6.45
C THR A 4 8.34 -4.57 -6.95
N ALA A 5 9.19 -5.53 -7.31
CA ALA A 5 8.76 -6.88 -7.71
C ALA A 5 8.05 -7.60 -6.56
N PHE A 6 8.67 -7.59 -5.37
CA PHE A 6 8.09 -8.16 -4.16
C PHE A 6 6.75 -7.49 -3.82
N PHE A 7 6.67 -6.16 -3.94
CA PHE A 7 5.41 -5.47 -3.72
C PHE A 7 4.35 -5.88 -4.75
N GLY A 8 4.72 -6.12 -6.01
CA GLY A 8 3.83 -6.67 -7.03
C GLY A 8 3.23 -8.02 -6.65
N ASP A 9 4.04 -8.94 -6.12
CA ASP A 9 3.54 -10.21 -5.60
C ASP A 9 2.53 -10.02 -4.46
N VAL A 10 2.80 -9.09 -3.53
CA VAL A 10 1.90 -8.79 -2.40
C VAL A 10 0.60 -8.16 -2.88
N VAL A 11 0.65 -7.25 -3.86
CA VAL A 11 -0.53 -6.62 -4.49
C VAL A 11 -1.42 -7.68 -5.12
N LEU A 12 -0.84 -8.59 -5.89
CA LEU A 12 -1.61 -9.59 -6.61
C LEU A 12 -2.19 -10.66 -5.68
N ARG A 13 -1.45 -11.08 -4.65
CA ARG A 13 -1.90 -12.11 -3.70
C ARG A 13 -2.84 -11.57 -2.62
N PHE A 14 -2.68 -10.32 -2.20
CA PHE A 14 -3.43 -9.71 -1.10
C PHE A 14 -4.03 -8.35 -1.46
N PRO A 15 -4.82 -8.24 -2.56
CA PRO A 15 -5.29 -6.95 -3.06
C PRO A 15 -6.10 -6.17 -2.03
N ARG A 16 -6.94 -6.83 -1.22
CA ARG A 16 -7.76 -6.18 -0.18
C ARG A 16 -6.91 -5.49 0.90
N ILE A 17 -5.82 -6.13 1.33
CA ILE A 17 -4.92 -5.57 2.35
C ILE A 17 -4.15 -4.39 1.74
N VAL A 18 -3.64 -4.57 0.53
CA VAL A 18 -2.87 -3.54 -0.14
C VAL A 18 -3.72 -2.31 -0.41
N HIS A 19 -4.94 -2.44 -0.94
CA HIS A 19 -5.84 -1.30 -1.14
C HIS A 19 -6.15 -0.57 0.18
N HIS A 20 -6.32 -1.28 1.30
CA HIS A 20 -6.51 -0.64 2.59
C HIS A 20 -5.36 0.32 2.97
N TYR A 21 -4.10 -0.04 2.71
CA TYR A 21 -2.96 0.83 3.02
C TYR A 21 -2.63 1.82 1.91
N PHE A 22 -2.78 1.41 0.65
CA PHE A 22 -2.41 2.18 -0.53
C PHE A 22 -3.37 3.35 -0.77
N ASP A 23 -4.67 3.12 -0.67
CA ASP A 23 -5.69 4.13 -0.98
C ASP A 23 -5.73 5.26 0.07
N HIS A 24 -5.30 4.96 1.30
CA HIS A 24 -5.29 5.91 2.42
C HIS A 24 -3.96 6.68 2.56
N ASN A 25 -2.94 6.39 1.73
CA ASN A 25 -1.61 7.01 1.85
C ASN A 25 -1.08 7.53 0.51
N SER A 26 -1.19 8.84 0.31
CA SER A 26 -0.74 9.53 -0.91
C SER A 26 0.76 9.38 -1.19
N ASN A 27 1.60 9.27 -0.14
CA ASN A 27 3.04 9.06 -0.32
C ASN A 27 3.32 7.69 -0.93
N TRP A 28 2.57 6.66 -0.54
CA TRP A 28 2.70 5.32 -1.11
C TRP A 28 2.31 5.31 -2.58
N ASN A 29 1.22 5.99 -2.94
CA ASN A 29 0.80 6.13 -4.33
C ASN A 29 1.91 6.73 -5.20
N LEU A 30 2.52 7.82 -4.75
CA LEU A 30 3.65 8.46 -5.44
C LEU A 30 4.87 7.52 -5.57
N LEU A 31 5.27 6.87 -4.47
CA LEU A 31 6.41 5.95 -4.45
C LEU A 31 6.23 4.76 -5.38
N ILE A 32 5.04 4.15 -5.40
CA ILE A 32 4.75 3.00 -6.26
C ILE A 32 4.66 3.41 -7.73
N ARG A 33 4.02 4.55 -8.05
CA ARG A 33 4.01 5.09 -9.42
C ARG A 33 5.42 5.36 -9.93
N TRP A 34 6.27 5.97 -9.08
CA TRP A 34 7.67 6.19 -9.41
C TRP A 34 8.42 4.87 -9.61
N GLY A 35 8.22 3.89 -8.71
CA GLY A 35 8.81 2.57 -8.81
C GLY A 35 8.45 1.84 -10.11
N ILE A 36 7.16 1.86 -10.50
CA ILE A 36 6.69 1.28 -11.77
C ILE A 36 7.33 2.02 -12.96
N SER A 37 7.29 3.36 -12.96
CA SER A 37 7.87 4.15 -14.04
C SER A 37 9.36 3.90 -14.21
N PHE A 38 10.11 3.81 -13.11
CA PHE A 38 11.54 3.50 -13.13
C PHE A 38 11.80 2.09 -13.68
N CYS A 39 10.97 1.11 -13.29
CA CYS A 39 11.10 -0.25 -13.79
C CYS A 39 10.83 -0.34 -15.31
N ASN A 40 9.82 0.38 -15.79
CA ASN A 40 9.49 0.45 -17.22
C ASN A 40 10.57 1.18 -18.03
N GLN A 41 11.15 2.25 -17.50
CA GLN A 41 12.22 3.00 -18.19
C GLN A 41 13.55 2.25 -18.23
N SER A 42 13.86 1.48 -17.18
CA SER A 42 15.11 0.73 -17.08
C SER A 42 15.08 -0.62 -17.80
N GLY A 43 13.90 -1.11 -18.20
CA GLY A 43 13.72 -2.38 -18.90
C GLY A 43 14.09 -3.62 -18.08
N VAL A 44 14.26 -3.48 -16.76
CA VAL A 44 14.75 -4.58 -15.89
C VAL A 44 13.75 -5.74 -15.80
N PHE A 45 12.48 -5.49 -16.13
CA PHE A 45 11.44 -6.52 -16.19
C PHE A 45 10.98 -6.82 -17.62
N ASP A 46 11.71 -6.35 -18.65
CA ASP A 46 11.35 -6.64 -20.04
C ASP A 46 11.61 -8.12 -20.41
N GLN A 47 12.44 -8.81 -19.61
CA GLN A 47 12.76 -10.21 -19.83
C GLN A 47 12.48 -11.06 -18.59
N GLY A 48 11.97 -12.28 -18.83
CA GLY A 48 11.78 -13.30 -17.81
C GLY A 48 10.36 -13.40 -17.24
N PRO A 49 10.16 -14.30 -16.26
CA PRO A 49 8.82 -14.66 -15.76
C PRO A 49 8.12 -13.55 -14.97
N HIS A 50 8.86 -12.54 -14.51
CA HIS A 50 8.33 -11.39 -13.78
C HIS A 50 7.89 -10.23 -14.67
N SER A 51 8.09 -10.34 -15.99
CA SER A 51 7.67 -9.32 -16.96
C SER A 51 6.19 -8.90 -16.84
N PRO A 52 5.22 -9.83 -16.73
CA PRO A 52 3.81 -9.44 -16.58
C PRO A 52 3.50 -8.87 -15.19
N ILE A 53 4.35 -9.06 -14.18
CA ILE A 53 4.00 -8.74 -12.78
C ILE A 53 3.80 -7.24 -12.56
N LEU A 54 4.58 -6.40 -13.25
CA LEU A 54 4.44 -4.95 -13.19
C LEU A 54 3.15 -4.47 -13.84
N GLY A 55 2.82 -5.01 -15.01
CA GLY A 55 1.58 -4.68 -15.71
C GLY A 55 0.36 -5.10 -14.89
N LEU A 56 0.37 -6.32 -14.36
CA LEU A 56 -0.71 -6.84 -13.53
C LEU A 56 -0.86 -6.04 -12.22
N MET A 57 0.25 -5.69 -11.55
CA MET A 57 0.23 -4.83 -10.36
C MET A 57 -0.33 -3.45 -10.68
N ALA A 58 0.09 -2.84 -11.79
CA ALA A 58 -0.38 -1.52 -12.20
C ALA A 58 -1.89 -1.50 -12.50
N GLN A 59 -2.40 -2.58 -13.09
CA GLN A 59 -3.83 -2.76 -13.35
C GLN A 59 -4.62 -3.04 -12.07
N GLU A 60 -4.11 -3.87 -11.15
CA GLU A 60 -4.77 -4.14 -9.86
C GLU A 60 -4.93 -2.84 -9.04
N LEU A 61 -3.87 -2.04 -8.95
CA LEU A 61 -3.86 -0.76 -8.23
C LEU A 61 -4.62 0.38 -8.94
N GLY A 62 -5.14 0.16 -10.15
CA GLY A 62 -5.82 1.20 -10.95
C GLY A 62 -4.90 2.33 -11.41
N ILE A 63 -3.59 2.05 -11.52
CA ILE A 63 -2.60 3.01 -12.04
C ILE A 63 -2.61 2.99 -13.59
N SER A 64 -2.83 1.81 -14.18
CA SER A 64 -3.01 1.62 -15.62
C SER A 64 -4.46 1.21 -15.91
N GLU A 65 -4.92 1.44 -17.14
CA GLU A 65 -6.24 0.99 -17.58
C GLU A 65 -6.32 -0.54 -17.47
N LYS A 66 -7.38 -1.01 -16.81
CA LYS A 66 -7.68 -2.45 -16.77
C LYS A 66 -8.13 -2.86 -18.16
N GLY A 67 -7.33 -3.68 -18.84
CA GLY A 67 -7.78 -4.33 -20.08
C GLY A 67 -9.05 -5.13 -19.80
N SER A 68 -9.92 -5.28 -20.81
CA SER A 68 -11.16 -6.08 -20.72
C SER A 68 -10.92 -7.50 -20.21
N ASP A 69 -9.71 -8.03 -20.42
CA ASP A 69 -9.33 -9.40 -20.15
C ASP A 69 -8.49 -9.54 -18.86
N PHE A 70 -8.38 -8.46 -18.06
CA PHE A 70 -7.59 -8.48 -16.83
C PHE A 70 -8.23 -9.38 -15.77
N GLN A 71 -7.63 -10.55 -15.57
CA GLN A 71 -7.90 -11.41 -14.44
C GLN A 71 -6.60 -11.65 -13.68
N ASN A 72 -6.56 -11.17 -12.43
CA ASN A 72 -5.42 -11.41 -11.55
C ASN A 72 -5.31 -12.94 -11.31
N PRO A 73 -4.17 -13.57 -11.67
CA PRO A 73 -4.00 -15.03 -11.55
C PRO A 73 -4.15 -15.58 -10.13
N PHE A 74 -3.98 -14.71 -9.14
CA PHE A 74 -4.08 -15.05 -7.72
C PHE A 74 -5.44 -14.66 -7.11
N LYS A 75 -6.36 -14.07 -7.89
CA LYS A 75 -7.76 -13.90 -7.48
C LYS A 75 -8.45 -15.26 -7.53
N VAL A 76 -8.32 -16.00 -6.44
CA VAL A 76 -9.29 -17.04 -6.10
C VAL A 76 -10.56 -16.29 -5.67
N ASP A 77 -11.72 -16.60 -6.26
CA ASP A 77 -13.05 -16.14 -5.83
C ASP A 77 -13.30 -16.62 -4.39
N ARG A 78 -12.68 -15.96 -3.42
CA ARG A 78 -12.92 -16.12 -1.98
C ARG A 78 -13.90 -15.05 -1.54
N THR A 79 -15.03 -14.99 -2.20
CA THR A 79 -16.24 -14.30 -1.74
C THR A 79 -16.74 -14.90 -0.41
N GLU A 80 -16.27 -16.10 -0.06
CA GLU A 80 -16.53 -16.81 1.20
C GLU A 80 -15.92 -16.16 2.47
N PHE A 81 -15.03 -15.17 2.35
CA PHE A 81 -14.44 -14.48 3.52
C PHE A 81 -15.27 -13.28 4.01
N VAL A 82 -16.53 -13.18 3.60
CA VAL A 82 -17.46 -12.14 4.07
C VAL A 82 -18.26 -12.69 5.25
N SER A 83 -17.58 -12.80 6.40
CA SER A 83 -18.27 -12.71 7.67
C SER A 83 -17.58 -11.64 8.51
N SER A 84 -18.35 -10.90 9.28
CA SER A 84 -17.93 -9.81 10.17
C SER A 84 -16.91 -10.23 11.24
N SER A 85 -16.53 -11.52 11.26
CA SER A 85 -15.47 -12.13 12.07
C SER A 85 -14.13 -12.27 11.36
N ASP A 86 -13.91 -11.59 10.23
CA ASP A 86 -12.65 -11.64 9.48
C ASP A 86 -11.45 -11.23 10.38
N PRO A 87 -10.51 -12.16 10.67
CA PRO A 87 -9.30 -11.89 11.44
C PRO A 87 -8.53 -10.67 10.91
N LEU A 88 -8.62 -10.40 9.61
CA LEU A 88 -7.99 -9.24 9.00
C LEU A 88 -8.55 -7.93 9.56
N GLN A 89 -9.87 -7.77 9.67
CA GLN A 89 -10.43 -6.54 10.22
C GLN A 89 -10.07 -6.35 11.68
N LYS A 90 -10.00 -7.44 12.46
CA LYS A 90 -9.57 -7.38 13.86
C LYS A 90 -8.10 -6.94 13.95
N ALA A 91 -7.23 -7.52 13.12
CA ALA A 91 -5.82 -7.15 13.04
C ALA A 91 -5.62 -5.68 12.63
N LEU A 92 -6.36 -5.21 11.62
CA LEU A 92 -6.31 -3.81 11.18
C LEU A 92 -6.74 -2.85 12.30
N ARG A 93 -7.82 -3.17 13.03
CA ARG A 93 -8.28 -2.38 14.19
C ARG A 93 -7.28 -2.37 15.35
N GLU A 94 -6.64 -3.50 15.65
CA GLU A 94 -5.61 -3.57 16.68
C GLU A 94 -4.35 -2.79 16.28
N GLU A 95 -3.93 -2.88 15.03
CA GLU A 95 -2.79 -2.14 14.50
C GLU A 95 -3.01 -0.63 14.56
N GLU A 96 -4.21 -0.17 14.19
CA GLU A 96 -4.54 1.25 14.28
C GLU A 96 -4.50 1.76 15.73
N LYS A 97 -5.02 0.98 16.68
CA LYS A 97 -4.92 1.30 18.12
C LYS A 97 -3.46 1.37 18.58
N ARG A 98 -2.62 0.45 18.11
CA ARG A 98 -1.18 0.42 18.43
C ARG A 98 -0.48 1.67 17.89
N ARG A 99 -0.74 2.04 16.63
CA ARG A 99 -0.16 3.23 15.99
C ARG A 99 -0.54 4.51 16.73
N ARG A 100 -1.82 4.68 17.08
CA ARG A 100 -2.29 5.82 17.88
C ARG A 100 -1.63 5.89 19.26
N LYS A 101 -1.41 4.74 19.91
CA LYS A 101 -0.71 4.67 21.21
C LYS A 101 0.77 5.05 21.08
N GLU A 102 1.42 4.65 19.99
CA GLU A 102 2.81 4.98 19.72
C GLU A 102 2.99 6.46 19.36
N GLU A 103 2.10 7.03 18.56
CA GLU A 103 2.07 8.46 18.25
C GLU A 103 1.91 9.31 19.53
N LYS A 104 0.96 8.95 20.41
CA LYS A 104 0.82 9.61 21.73
C LYS A 104 2.08 9.49 22.58
N ARG A 105 2.77 8.34 22.58
CA ARG A 105 4.05 8.17 23.30
C ARG A 105 5.16 9.04 22.72
N LYS A 106 5.24 9.15 21.39
CA LYS A 106 6.20 10.03 20.71
C LYS A 106 5.90 11.50 20.96
N GLU A 107 4.62 11.87 21.06
CA GLU A 107 4.19 13.22 21.42
C GLU A 107 4.56 13.57 22.87
N ILE A 108 4.30 12.68 23.84
CA ILE A 108 4.69 12.89 25.25
C ILE A 108 6.22 12.97 25.42
N ARG A 109 6.98 12.23 24.61
CA ARG A 109 8.45 12.29 24.59
C ARG A 109 8.99 13.58 23.95
N LYS A 110 8.23 14.18 23.03
CA LYS A 110 8.53 15.53 22.57
C LYS A 110 8.10 16.47 23.69
N GLY A 111 9.06 16.87 24.52
CA GLY A 111 8.82 17.77 25.65
C GLY A 111 8.08 19.05 25.24
N PRO A 112 7.68 19.89 26.22
CA PRO A 112 6.82 21.04 25.97
C PRO A 112 7.32 21.88 24.79
N ARG A 113 6.52 21.94 23.72
CA ARG A 113 6.79 22.87 22.63
C ARG A 113 6.50 24.26 23.18
N ILE A 114 7.54 25.11 23.27
CA ILE A 114 7.38 26.54 23.46
C ILE A 114 6.62 27.06 22.25
N SER A 115 5.28 27.08 22.32
CA SER A 115 4.49 27.94 21.43
C SER A 115 4.84 29.35 21.85
N ARG A 116 5.52 30.09 20.98
CA ARG A 116 5.85 31.49 21.18
C ARG A 116 4.52 32.25 21.27
N SER A 117 4.02 32.48 22.48
CA SER A 117 2.99 33.49 22.71
C SER A 117 3.64 34.82 22.32
N GLN A 118 3.16 35.43 21.24
CA GLN A 118 3.47 36.84 20.99
C GLN A 118 2.90 37.61 22.18
N SER A 119 3.79 38.08 23.06
CA SER A 119 3.47 39.20 23.92
C SER A 119 3.45 40.43 23.01
N GLU A 120 2.24 40.90 22.68
CA GLU A 120 2.04 42.28 22.25
C GLU A 120 2.44 43.20 23.40
N LEU A 121 3.39 44.10 23.15
CA LEU A 121 3.57 45.39 23.82
C LEU A 121 4.49 46.27 22.94
#